data_AF-A0A372RSE9-F1
#
_entry.id   AF-A0A372RSE9-F1
#
_cell.length_a   1.000
_cell.length_b   1.000
_cell.length_c   1.000
_cell.angle_alpha   90.00
_cell.angle_beta   90.00
_cell.angle_gamma   90.00
#
_symmetry.space_group_name_H-M   'P 1'
#
loop_
_entity.id
_entity.type
_entity.pdbx_description
1 polymer ?
#
loop_
_entity_poly.entity_id
_entity_poly.type
_entity_poly.pdbx_seq_one_letter_code
_entity_poly.pdbx_strand_id
1 'polypeptide(L)'
;MATVSLAIEFASNNKKTANFNTLLLHTLSQMRRVIDSEIHGEIPIEAYNSLFLVRVFSKHFIGNLSRDEINQQFEGDLTILADTPKFNGVESKIDENSRVQIDLNPKKLIIDPEVIQDTRTKAEQLMDGLLKVILKLDPILNGSTYEYYQECLNILLVLLSTQIHQPNASQLENNYFLNILLTNFG
;
A
#
# COMPACT_ATOMS: atom_id res chain seq x y z
N MET A 1 -3.52 -16.05 11.53
CA MET A 1 -3.97 -16.80 10.33
C MET A 1 -5.03 -16.06 9.52
N ALA A 2 -6.02 -15.40 10.13
CA ALA A 2 -7.06 -14.65 9.39
C ALA A 2 -6.53 -13.57 8.43
N THR A 3 -5.49 -12.82 8.82
CA THR A 3 -4.92 -11.74 7.99
C THR A 3 -4.24 -12.24 6.71
N VAL A 4 -3.71 -13.47 6.74
CA VAL A 4 -3.10 -14.09 5.55
C VAL A 4 -4.20 -14.59 4.60
N SER A 5 -5.30 -15.15 5.13
CA SER A 5 -6.47 -15.52 4.33
C SER A 5 -7.09 -14.30 3.64
N LEU A 6 -7.22 -13.19 4.36
CA LEU A 6 -7.62 -11.90 3.79
C LEU A 6 -6.64 -11.42 2.71
N ALA A 7 -5.34 -11.57 2.94
CA ALA A 7 -4.31 -11.24 1.95
C ALA A 7 -4.50 -12.00 0.63
N ILE A 8 -4.77 -13.30 0.71
CA ILE A 8 -4.99 -14.19 -0.43
C ILE A 8 -6.29 -13.84 -1.18
N GLU A 9 -7.39 -13.66 -0.45
CA GLU A 9 -8.69 -13.28 -1.05
C GLU A 9 -8.61 -11.92 -1.75
N PHE A 10 -7.87 -10.98 -1.19
CA PHE A 10 -7.69 -9.68 -1.80
C PHE A 10 -6.77 -9.73 -3.02
N ALA A 11 -5.67 -10.48 -2.94
CA ALA A 11 -4.74 -10.72 -4.05
C ALA A 11 -5.45 -11.27 -5.30
N SER A 12 -6.28 -12.28 -5.09
CA SER A 12 -7.00 -12.98 -6.14
C SER A 12 -8.07 -12.10 -6.80
N ASN A 13 -8.71 -11.22 -6.02
CA ASN A 13 -9.75 -10.33 -6.51
C ASN A 13 -9.23 -9.00 -7.07
N ASN A 14 -7.99 -8.62 -6.76
CA ASN A 14 -7.46 -7.30 -7.15
C ASN A 14 -7.47 -7.07 -8.66
N LYS A 15 -7.20 -8.10 -9.48
CA LYS A 15 -7.27 -8.01 -10.95
C LYS A 15 -8.64 -7.58 -11.48
N LYS A 16 -9.71 -7.82 -10.71
CA LYS A 16 -11.10 -7.50 -11.09
C LYS A 16 -11.64 -6.25 -10.40
N THR A 17 -11.13 -5.93 -9.21
CA THR A 17 -11.72 -4.96 -8.30
C THR A 17 -10.82 -3.76 -8.02
N ALA A 18 -9.52 -3.86 -8.33
CA ALA A 18 -8.50 -2.85 -8.03
C ALA A 18 -8.44 -2.46 -6.53
N ASN A 19 -8.87 -3.35 -5.62
CA ASN A 19 -8.96 -3.02 -4.19
C ASN A 19 -7.57 -2.71 -3.57
N PHE A 20 -6.51 -3.42 -3.96
CA PHE A 20 -5.14 -3.13 -3.51
C PHE A 20 -4.62 -1.84 -4.13
N ASN A 21 -4.89 -1.58 -5.40
CA ASN A 21 -4.51 -0.30 -6.02
C ASN A 21 -5.20 0.88 -5.33
N THR A 22 -6.48 0.73 -4.97
CA THR A 22 -7.23 1.74 -4.20
C THR A 22 -6.63 1.95 -2.82
N LEU A 23 -6.32 0.86 -2.10
CA LEU A 23 -5.65 0.93 -0.81
C LEU A 23 -4.29 1.61 -0.92
N LEU A 24 -3.51 1.27 -1.94
CA LEU A 24 -2.19 1.85 -2.19
C LEU A 24 -2.28 3.35 -2.46
N LEU A 25 -3.20 3.79 -3.32
CA LEU A 25 -3.46 5.21 -3.57
C LEU A 25 -3.85 5.96 -2.30
N HIS A 26 -4.71 5.37 -1.48
CA HIS A 26 -5.08 5.94 -0.19
C HIS A 26 -3.86 6.05 0.73
N THR A 27 -3.05 4.99 0.84
CA THR A 27 -1.81 4.99 1.63
C THR A 27 -0.84 6.08 1.17
N LEU A 28 -0.59 6.20 -0.13
CA LEU A 28 0.25 7.27 -0.70
C LEU A 28 -0.29 8.67 -0.36
N SER A 29 -1.61 8.85 -0.41
CA SER A 29 -2.26 10.11 -0.03
C SER A 29 -2.07 10.43 1.46
N GLN A 30 -2.16 9.42 2.33
CA GLN A 30 -1.91 9.60 3.77
C GLN A 30 -0.43 9.89 4.06
N MET A 31 0.50 9.18 3.41
CA MET A 31 1.94 9.40 3.56
C MET A 31 2.32 10.82 3.14
N ARG A 32 1.75 11.30 2.03
CA ARG A 32 1.98 12.67 1.59
C ARG A 32 1.51 13.68 2.63
N ARG A 33 0.31 13.51 3.19
CA ARG A 33 -0.18 14.37 4.28
C ARG A 33 0.77 14.36 5.46
N VAL A 34 1.25 13.19 5.88
CA VAL A 34 2.21 13.03 6.97
C VAL A 34 3.54 13.77 6.69
N ILE A 35 3.98 13.81 5.43
CA ILE A 35 5.22 14.50 5.05
C ILE A 35 5.02 16.01 4.90
N ASP A 36 3.90 16.45 4.32
CA ASP A 36 3.65 17.85 3.91
C ASP A 36 3.07 18.68 5.05
N SER A 37 2.27 18.08 5.94
CA SER A 37 1.94 18.74 7.19
C SER A 37 3.15 18.57 8.10
N GLU A 38 3.81 19.67 8.48
CA GLU A 38 4.74 19.66 9.60
C GLU A 38 3.98 19.12 10.81
N ILE A 39 4.03 17.80 11.05
CA ILE A 39 3.14 17.17 12.01
C ILE A 39 3.47 17.72 13.38
N HIS A 40 2.59 18.58 13.89
CA HIS A 40 2.62 19.07 15.25
C HIS A 40 1.74 18.23 16.20
N GLY A 41 1.15 17.14 15.70
CA GLY A 41 0.15 16.33 16.42
C GLY A 41 0.35 14.82 16.29
N GLU A 42 -0.68 14.05 16.62
CA GLU A 42 -0.68 12.59 16.44
C GLU A 42 -1.00 12.21 15.00
N ILE A 43 -0.36 11.14 14.51
CA ILE A 43 -0.65 10.57 13.21
C ILE A 43 -2.00 9.86 13.28
N PRO A 44 -2.94 10.15 12.34
CA PRO A 44 -4.23 9.48 12.31
C PRO A 44 -4.09 7.97 12.21
N ILE A 45 -4.92 7.24 12.98
CA ILE A 45 -4.89 5.78 13.01
C ILE A 45 -5.19 5.16 11.64
N GLU A 46 -5.96 5.85 10.79
CA GLU A 46 -6.24 5.44 9.42
C GLU A 46 -4.99 5.43 8.55
N ALA A 47 -4.06 6.36 8.77
CA ALA A 47 -2.79 6.40 8.06
C ALA A 47 -1.96 5.16 8.42
N TYR A 48 -1.82 4.86 9.72
CA TYR A 48 -1.14 3.66 10.20
C TYR A 48 -1.79 2.37 9.69
N ASN A 49 -3.12 2.24 9.81
CA ASN A 49 -3.86 1.07 9.38
C ASN A 49 -3.68 0.79 7.88
N SER A 50 -3.67 1.85 7.07
CA SER A 50 -3.45 1.70 5.63
C SER A 50 -2.05 1.15 5.31
N LEU A 51 -1.00 1.66 5.98
CA LEU A 51 0.36 1.12 5.86
C LEU A 51 0.43 -0.34 6.30
N PHE A 52 -0.15 -0.66 7.46
CA PHE A 52 -0.18 -2.02 7.98
C PHE A 52 -0.80 -3.01 6.98
N LEU A 53 -1.92 -2.63 6.37
CA LEU A 53 -2.57 -3.46 5.36
C LEU A 53 -1.70 -3.59 4.10
N VAL A 54 -1.13 -2.49 3.59
CA VAL A 54 -0.19 -2.53 2.46
C VAL A 54 0.98 -3.47 2.76
N ARG A 55 1.54 -3.45 3.98
CA ARG A 55 2.61 -4.38 4.40
C ARG A 55 2.16 -5.83 4.29
N VAL A 56 0.98 -6.15 4.84
CA VAL A 56 0.46 -7.52 4.88
C VAL A 56 0.26 -8.06 3.45
N PHE A 57 -0.37 -7.28 2.58
CA PHE A 57 -0.57 -7.68 1.18
C PHE A 57 0.76 -7.79 0.44
N SER A 58 1.66 -6.81 0.60
CA SER A 58 2.99 -6.82 -0.02
C SER A 58 3.80 -8.04 0.40
N LYS A 59 3.76 -8.40 1.69
CA LYS A 59 4.43 -9.61 2.21
C LYS A 59 3.88 -10.88 1.56
N HIS A 60 2.56 -10.97 1.41
CA HIS A 60 1.95 -12.09 0.70
C HIS A 60 2.40 -12.14 -0.77
N PHE A 61 2.40 -11.00 -1.47
CA PHE A 61 2.81 -10.93 -2.87
C PHE A 61 4.27 -11.36 -3.05
N ILE A 62 5.18 -10.83 -2.23
CA ILE A 62 6.62 -11.13 -2.33
C ILE A 62 6.93 -12.60 -1.98
N GLY A 63 6.15 -13.19 -1.08
CA GLY A 63 6.30 -14.61 -0.73
C GLY A 63 5.74 -15.58 -1.77
N ASN A 64 4.72 -15.18 -2.54
CA ASN A 64 3.86 -16.11 -3.27
C ASN A 64 3.66 -15.82 -4.77
N LEU A 65 4.07 -14.64 -5.25
CA LEU A 65 3.87 -14.22 -6.64
C LEU A 65 5.21 -14.05 -7.37
N SER A 66 5.17 -14.20 -8.68
CA SER A 66 6.29 -13.86 -9.57
C SER A 66 6.49 -12.35 -9.71
N ARG A 67 7.64 -11.92 -10.24
CA ARG A 67 7.94 -10.50 -10.52
C ARG A 67 6.84 -9.82 -11.34
N ASP A 68 6.39 -10.45 -12.43
CA ASP A 68 5.39 -9.88 -13.33
C ASP A 68 4.01 -9.78 -12.66
N GLU A 69 3.66 -10.75 -11.82
CA GLU A 69 2.44 -10.71 -11.04
C GLU A 69 2.51 -9.61 -9.97
N ILE A 70 3.64 -9.44 -9.28
CA ILE A 70 3.85 -8.33 -8.34
C ILE A 70 3.68 -6.99 -9.08
N ASN A 71 4.32 -6.84 -10.24
CA ASN A 71 4.19 -5.65 -11.07
C ASN A 71 2.71 -5.37 -11.42
N GLN A 72 1.96 -6.41 -11.85
CA GLN A 72 0.52 -6.29 -12.12
C GLN A 72 -0.31 -5.89 -10.90
N GLN A 73 0.07 -6.33 -9.69
CA GLN A 73 -0.64 -5.94 -8.47
C GLN A 73 -0.44 -4.46 -8.14
N PHE A 74 0.79 -3.94 -8.27
CA PHE A 74 1.12 -2.55 -7.93
C PHE A 74 0.71 -1.55 -9.02
N GLU A 75 0.87 -1.93 -10.29
CA GLU A 75 0.63 -1.06 -11.46
C GLU A 75 -0.70 -1.35 -12.16
N GLY A 76 -1.62 -2.03 -11.47
CA GLY A 76 -2.94 -2.43 -11.98
C GLY A 76 -3.76 -1.26 -12.54
N ASP A 77 -4.67 -1.60 -13.46
CA ASP A 77 -5.40 -0.63 -14.27
C ASP A 77 -6.34 0.26 -13.43
N LEU A 78 -6.00 1.55 -13.37
CA LEU A 78 -6.74 2.56 -12.61
C LEU A 78 -8.09 2.93 -13.25
N THR A 79 -8.36 2.48 -14.47
CA THR A 79 -9.64 2.72 -15.17
C THR A 79 -10.84 2.15 -14.41
N ILE A 80 -10.67 1.06 -13.66
CA ILE A 80 -11.72 0.46 -12.83
C ILE A 80 -12.19 1.42 -11.71
N LEU A 81 -11.36 2.39 -11.31
CA LEU A 81 -11.71 3.42 -10.32
C LEU A 81 -12.57 4.54 -10.92
N ALA A 82 -12.49 4.77 -12.24
CA ALA A 82 -13.26 5.82 -12.91
C ALA A 82 -14.75 5.43 -13.10
N ASP A 83 -15.05 4.13 -13.13
CA ASP A 83 -16.42 3.61 -13.22
C ASP A 83 -17.16 3.57 -11.88
N THR A 84 -16.48 3.86 -10.76
CA THR A 84 -17.12 4.08 -9.47
C THR A 84 -17.79 5.45 -9.46
N PRO A 85 -19.12 5.56 -9.31
CA PRO A 85 -19.81 6.83 -9.42
C PRO A 85 -19.34 7.82 -8.36
N LYS A 86 -19.09 9.05 -8.82
CA LYS A 86 -18.75 10.24 -8.02
C LYS A 86 -19.59 10.33 -6.75
N PHE A 87 -18.92 10.69 -5.67
CA PHE A 87 -19.44 11.21 -4.39
C PHE A 87 -20.94 11.55 -4.41
N ASN A 88 -21.71 10.76 -3.67
CA ASN A 88 -22.86 11.20 -2.90
C ASN A 88 -23.04 10.19 -1.76
N GLY A 89 -23.05 10.68 -0.52
CA GLY A 89 -23.13 9.84 0.67
C GLY A 89 -24.38 8.97 0.70
N VAL A 90 -24.37 7.96 1.59
CA VAL A 90 -25.48 7.54 2.47
C VAL A 90 -25.25 6.10 3.00
N GLU A 91 -25.29 6.02 4.34
CA GLU A 91 -25.71 4.95 5.26
C GLU A 91 -25.21 3.50 5.17
N SER A 92 -24.62 3.06 6.29
CA SER A 92 -24.33 1.66 6.62
C SER A 92 -25.60 0.90 7.00
N LYS A 93 -25.80 -0.30 6.43
CA LYS A 93 -26.67 -1.34 6.99
C LYS A 93 -25.81 -2.52 7.43
N ILE A 94 -26.05 -2.98 8.66
CA ILE A 94 -25.39 -4.13 9.29
C ILE A 94 -26.34 -5.31 9.15
N ASP A 95 -25.91 -6.38 8.48
CA ASP A 95 -26.62 -7.68 8.48
C ASP A 95 -25.86 -8.70 9.36
N GLU A 96 -26.59 -9.31 10.28
CA GLU A 96 -26.09 -10.04 11.46
C GLU A 96 -25.62 -11.49 11.23
N ASN A 97 -25.35 -11.94 9.99
CA ASN A 97 -25.04 -13.36 9.76
C ASN A 97 -23.75 -13.61 8.96
N SER A 98 -22.66 -13.84 9.71
CA SER A 98 -21.57 -14.78 9.41
C SER A 98 -20.96 -14.76 8.01
N ARG A 99 -20.18 -13.71 7.75
CA ARG A 99 -18.83 -13.70 7.15
C ARG A 99 -18.37 -12.26 7.26
N VAL A 100 -17.16 -12.00 7.75
CA VAL A 100 -16.60 -10.65 7.73
C VAL A 100 -16.29 -10.34 6.26
N GLN A 101 -17.31 -9.95 5.51
CA GLN A 101 -17.13 -9.30 4.23
C GLN A 101 -16.67 -7.89 4.61
N ILE A 102 -15.35 -7.71 4.70
CA ILE A 102 -14.78 -6.37 4.83
C ILE A 102 -15.03 -5.70 3.48
N ASP A 103 -16.22 -5.13 3.33
CA ASP A 103 -16.49 -4.19 2.26
C ASP A 103 -15.69 -2.93 2.61
N LEU A 104 -14.43 -2.91 2.15
CA LEU A 104 -13.59 -1.70 2.15
C LEU A 104 -14.22 -0.74 1.15
N ASN A 105 -15.35 -0.16 1.52
CA ASN A 105 -16.17 0.65 0.64
C ASN A 105 -15.27 1.76 0.06
N PRO A 106 -14.87 1.68 -1.22
CA PRO A 106 -13.86 2.57 -1.79
C PRO A 106 -14.34 4.03 -1.79
N LYS A 107 -15.64 4.24 -1.57
CA LYS A 107 -16.30 5.54 -1.39
C LYS A 107 -15.85 6.33 -0.15
N LYS A 108 -15.12 5.75 0.81
CA LYS A 108 -14.69 6.44 2.04
C LYS A 108 -13.19 6.80 2.06
N LEU A 109 -12.40 6.29 1.13
CA LEU A 109 -10.95 6.51 1.11
C LEU A 109 -10.65 7.82 0.37
N ILE A 110 -10.03 8.77 1.07
CA ILE A 110 -9.67 10.06 0.48
C ILE A 110 -8.37 9.87 -0.32
N ILE A 111 -8.44 10.01 -1.64
CA ILE A 111 -7.29 9.94 -2.54
C ILE A 111 -6.93 11.36 -2.99
N ASP A 112 -5.65 11.71 -2.83
CA ASP A 112 -5.09 12.96 -3.33
C ASP A 112 -4.99 12.91 -4.87
N PRO A 113 -5.57 13.89 -5.59
CA PRO A 113 -5.50 13.95 -7.05
C PRO A 113 -4.08 13.91 -7.61
N GLU A 114 -3.11 14.48 -6.90
CA GLU A 114 -1.73 14.54 -7.38
C GLU A 114 -1.05 13.16 -7.32
N VAL A 115 -1.45 12.28 -6.39
CA VAL A 115 -0.98 10.88 -6.37
C VAL A 115 -1.45 10.11 -7.60
N ILE A 116 -2.66 10.41 -8.10
CA ILE A 116 -3.20 9.80 -9.32
C ILE A 116 -2.45 10.33 -10.55
N GLN A 117 -2.22 11.65 -10.60
CA GLN A 117 -1.59 12.33 -11.73
C GLN A 117 -0.07 12.12 -11.83
N ASP A 118 0.57 11.67 -10.75
CA ASP A 118 2.00 11.36 -10.74
C ASP A 118 2.32 10.25 -11.75
N THR A 119 3.23 10.57 -12.68
CA THR A 119 3.64 9.74 -13.82
C THR A 119 4.54 8.55 -13.43
N ARG A 120 5.10 8.55 -12.22
CA ARG A 120 5.92 7.45 -11.71
C ARG A 120 5.06 6.22 -11.42
N THR A 121 5.69 5.06 -11.45
CA THR A 121 5.04 3.80 -11.03
C THR A 121 4.56 3.89 -9.58
N LYS A 122 3.45 3.23 -9.23
CA LYS A 122 2.94 3.28 -7.85
C LYS A 122 3.90 2.60 -6.87
N ALA A 123 4.62 1.58 -7.31
CA ALA A 123 5.72 0.98 -6.57
C ALA A 123 6.85 1.99 -6.27
N GLU A 124 7.23 2.83 -7.23
CA GLU A 124 8.22 3.89 -7.04
C GLU A 124 7.70 4.99 -6.12
N GLN A 125 6.45 5.42 -6.27
CA GLN A 125 5.82 6.40 -5.38
C GLN A 125 5.79 5.88 -3.92
N LEU A 126 5.51 4.59 -3.73
CA LEU A 126 5.55 3.96 -2.42
C LEU A 126 6.97 3.98 -1.85
N MET A 127 7.97 3.60 -2.65
CA MET A 127 9.37 3.62 -2.23
C MET A 127 9.82 5.03 -1.81
N ASP A 128 9.54 6.04 -2.65
CA ASP A 128 9.83 7.45 -2.39
C ASP A 128 9.16 7.93 -1.10
N GLY A 129 7.87 7.62 -0.92
CA GLY A 129 7.12 7.97 0.26
C GLY A 129 7.73 7.36 1.53
N LEU A 130 8.10 6.08 1.49
CA LEU A 130 8.67 5.38 2.65
C LEU A 130 10.01 6.00 3.04
N LEU A 131 10.87 6.26 2.07
CA LEU A 131 12.17 6.92 2.28
C LEU A 131 11.99 8.34 2.84
N LYS A 132 11.05 9.12 2.30
CA LYS A 132 10.76 10.46 2.80
C LYS A 132 10.27 10.47 4.24
N VAL A 133 9.38 9.54 4.61
CA VAL A 133 8.96 9.39 6.01
C VAL A 133 10.16 9.04 6.89
N ILE A 134 10.97 8.07 6.49
CA ILE A 134 12.15 7.64 7.26
C ILE A 134 13.16 8.78 7.43
N LEU A 135 13.33 9.64 6.43
CA LEU A 135 14.30 10.75 6.46
C LEU A 135 13.78 11.99 7.19
N LYS A 136 12.46 12.24 7.18
CA LYS A 136 11.88 13.52 7.64
C LYS A 136 11.07 13.41 8.93
N LEU A 137 10.44 12.27 9.20
CA LEU A 137 9.60 12.11 10.38
C LEU A 137 10.48 11.91 11.60
N ASP A 138 10.29 12.71 12.65
CA ASP A 138 10.94 12.51 13.94
C ASP A 138 10.21 11.40 14.73
N PRO A 139 10.81 10.21 14.90
CA PRO A 139 10.16 9.11 15.60
C PRO A 139 10.08 9.34 17.12
N ILE A 140 10.79 10.32 17.68
CA ILE A 140 10.84 10.57 19.13
C ILE A 140 9.70 11.50 19.58
N LEU A 141 9.01 12.16 18.64
CA LEU A 141 8.00 13.18 18.94
C LEU A 141 6.84 12.66 19.81
N ASN A 142 6.23 11.52 19.45
CA ASN A 142 5.18 10.87 20.23
C ASN A 142 5.02 9.38 19.85
N GLY A 143 4.11 8.66 20.53
CA GLY A 143 3.88 7.23 20.27
C GLY A 143 3.41 6.94 18.84
N SER A 144 2.51 7.76 18.30
CA SER A 144 1.98 7.55 16.94
C SER A 144 3.02 7.78 15.84
N THR A 145 3.94 8.73 16.03
CA THR A 145 5.05 8.97 15.08
C THR A 145 6.04 7.82 15.10
N TYR A 146 6.36 7.30 16.28
CA TYR A 146 7.19 6.10 16.44
C TYR A 146 6.58 4.88 15.76
N GLU A 147 5.30 4.60 16.01
CA GLU A 147 4.59 3.46 15.43
C GLU A 147 4.52 3.55 13.90
N TYR A 148 4.20 4.72 13.36
CA TYR A 148 4.16 4.96 11.93
C TYR A 148 5.53 4.82 11.27
N TYR A 149 6.56 5.41 11.86
CA TYR A 149 7.94 5.29 11.42
C TYR A 149 8.40 3.82 11.38
N GLN A 150 8.13 3.08 12.46
CA GLN A 150 8.44 1.65 12.56
C GLN A 150 7.70 0.85 11.49
N GLU A 151 6.45 1.19 11.19
CA GLU A 151 5.68 0.52 10.15
C GLU A 151 6.23 0.79 8.74
N CYS A 152 6.70 2.02 8.46
CA CYS A 152 7.40 2.32 7.21
C CYS A 152 8.69 1.49 7.05
N LEU A 153 9.49 1.35 8.10
CA LEU A 153 10.67 0.47 8.09
C LEU A 153 10.29 -0.99 7.83
N ASN A 154 9.23 -1.47 8.48
CA ASN A 154 8.76 -2.84 8.29
C ASN A 154 8.30 -3.11 6.85
N ILE A 155 7.63 -2.15 6.22
CA ILE A 155 7.26 -2.25 4.80
C ILE A 155 8.52 -2.29 3.94
N LEU A 156 9.47 -1.38 4.17
CA LEU A 156 10.71 -1.34 3.39
C LEU A 156 11.46 -2.69 3.46
N LEU A 157 11.57 -3.28 4.66
CA LEU A 157 12.17 -4.60 4.85
C LEU A 157 11.40 -5.70 4.09
N VAL A 158 10.07 -5.64 4.08
CA VAL A 158 9.25 -6.58 3.30
C VAL A 158 9.49 -6.39 1.80
N LEU A 159 9.44 -5.17 1.28
CA LEU A 159 9.61 -4.87 -0.14
C LEU A 159 10.99 -5.29 -0.65
N LEU A 160 12.04 -5.10 0.16
CA LEU A 160 13.42 -5.45 -0.19
C LEU A 160 13.80 -6.89 0.18
N SER A 161 12.91 -7.65 0.81
CA SER A 161 13.19 -9.05 1.13
C SER A 161 13.28 -9.91 -0.13
N THR A 162 14.14 -10.92 -0.08
CA THR A 162 14.34 -11.84 -1.20
C THR A 162 13.02 -12.50 -1.60
N GLN A 163 12.64 -12.34 -2.86
CA GLN A 163 11.49 -13.08 -3.40
C GLN A 163 11.76 -14.59 -3.32
N ILE A 164 10.82 -15.34 -2.76
CA ILE A 164 10.99 -16.79 -2.51
C ILE A 164 10.80 -17.60 -3.80
N HIS A 165 9.93 -17.14 -4.71
CA HIS A 165 9.70 -17.76 -6.01
C HIS A 165 10.66 -17.19 -7.07
N GLN A 166 11.85 -17.78 -7.20
CA GLN A 166 12.82 -17.43 -8.24
C GLN A 166 12.94 -18.57 -9.26
N PRO A 167 12.49 -18.39 -10.51
CA PRO A 167 12.62 -19.42 -11.54
C PRO A 167 14.06 -19.57 -12.06
N ASN A 168 14.96 -18.59 -11.88
CA ASN A 168 16.36 -18.66 -12.33
C ASN A 168 17.33 -17.86 -11.44
N ALA A 169 18.61 -18.26 -11.44
CA ALA A 169 19.69 -17.79 -10.56
C ALA A 169 20.22 -16.36 -10.80
N SER A 170 19.63 -15.56 -11.71
CA SER A 170 19.96 -14.14 -11.84
C SER A 170 19.23 -13.33 -10.75
N GLN A 171 19.78 -13.34 -9.54
CA GLN A 171 19.18 -12.74 -8.33
C GLN A 171 18.85 -11.25 -8.47
N LEU A 172 19.57 -10.49 -9.29
CA LEU A 172 19.31 -9.05 -9.51
C LEU A 172 18.12 -8.81 -10.45
N GLU A 173 17.94 -9.63 -11.48
CA GLU A 173 16.87 -9.39 -12.46
C GLU A 173 15.48 -9.72 -11.90
N ASN A 174 15.35 -10.53 -10.85
CA ASN A 174 14.05 -10.94 -10.34
C ASN A 174 13.48 -10.02 -9.25
N ASN A 175 14.32 -9.26 -8.51
CA ASN A 175 13.84 -8.46 -7.37
C ASN A 175 13.25 -7.11 -7.81
N TYR A 176 11.92 -7.05 -7.96
CA TYR A 176 11.18 -5.88 -8.44
C TYR A 176 11.50 -4.59 -7.67
N PHE A 177 11.30 -4.58 -6.34
CA PHE A 177 11.51 -3.37 -5.52
C PHE A 177 12.98 -3.00 -5.32
N LEU A 178 13.87 -3.99 -5.25
CA LEU A 178 15.31 -3.72 -5.17
C LEU A 178 15.80 -3.02 -6.43
N ASN A 179 15.31 -3.42 -7.60
CA ASN A 179 15.65 -2.75 -8.87
C ASN A 179 15.14 -1.31 -8.91
N ILE A 180 13.92 -1.05 -8.41
CA ILE A 180 13.40 0.32 -8.27
C ILE A 180 14.31 1.15 -7.35
N LEU A 181 14.69 0.59 -6.18
CA LEU A 181 15.57 1.27 -5.24
C LEU A 181 16.91 1.65 -5.89
N LEU A 182 17.59 0.68 -6.50
CA LEU A 182 18.93 0.90 -7.07
C LEU A 182 18.92 1.78 -8.32
N THR A 183 17.85 1.76 -9.11
CA THR A 183 17.77 2.53 -10.37
C THR A 183 17.36 3.99 -10.13
N ASN A 184 16.47 4.22 -9.16
CA ASN A 184 15.84 5.53 -8.97
C ASN A 184 16.32 6.29 -7.72
N PHE A 185 16.91 5.59 -6.75
CA PHE A 185 17.33 6.17 -5.45
C PHE A 185 18.74 5.76 -5.01
N GLY A 186 19.46 5.01 -5.85
CA GLY A 186 20.84 4.54 -5.60
C GLY A 186 21.92 5.55 -5.96
#